data_AF-A0AAW9QI28-F1
#
_entry.id   AF-A0AAW9QI28-F1
#
_cell.length_a   1.000
_cell.length_b   1.000
_cell.length_c   1.000
_cell.angle_alpha   90.00
_cell.angle_beta   90.00
_cell.angle_gamma   90.00
#
_symmetry.space_group_name_H-M   'P 1'
#
loop_
_entity.id
_entity.type
_entity.pdbx_description
1 polymer ?
#
loop_
_entity_poly.entity_id
_entity_poly.type
_entity_poly.pdbx_seq_one_letter_code
_entity_poly.pdbx_strand_id
1 'polypeptide(L)' 'MNTSVSLLAEIPEALHQSLQQYLDEHPTWDQDRVFTAALSFFLLHGQSPEGTDLDRQADCAKVYLESLWG' A
#
# COMPACT_ATOMS: atom_id res chain seq x y z
N MET A 1 10.57 4.75 -14.73
CA MET A 1 11.14 3.40 -14.59
C MET A 1 10.20 2.64 -13.67
N ASN A 2 9.24 1.88 -14.22
CA ASN A 2 8.26 1.14 -13.43
C ASN A 2 8.86 -0.22 -13.05
N THR A 3 9.73 -0.21 -12.05
CA THR A 3 10.18 -1.43 -11.37
C THR A 3 9.04 -1.92 -10.50
N SER A 4 8.13 -2.71 -11.07
CA SER A 4 7.18 -3.51 -10.30
C SER A 4 7.96 -4.62 -9.60
N VAL A 5 8.06 -4.53 -8.27
CA VAL A 5 8.72 -5.54 -7.45
C VAL A 5 7.65 -6.53 -7.01
N SER A 6 7.70 -7.75 -7.53
CA SER A 6 6.86 -8.84 -7.02
C SER A 6 7.35 -9.24 -5.62
N LEU A 7 6.53 -8.98 -4.61
CA LEU A 7 6.82 -9.29 -3.22
C LEU A 7 5.95 -10.47 -2.78
N LEU A 8 6.57 -11.56 -2.33
CA LEU A 8 5.87 -12.65 -1.65
C LEU A 8 6.13 -12.52 -0.15
N ALA A 9 5.07 -12.33 0.63
CA ALA A 9 5.14 -12.24 2.08
C ALA A 9 4.04 -13.11 2.69
N GLU A 10 4.37 -13.80 3.77
CA GLU A 10 3.38 -14.54 4.56
C GLU A 10 2.60 -13.55 5.44
N ILE A 11 1.28 -13.61 5.36
CA ILE A 11 0.37 -12.76 6.14
C ILE A 11 -0.48 -13.60 7.09
N PRO A 12 -0.82 -13.08 8.28
CA PRO A 12 -1.68 -13.79 9.22
C PRO A 12 -3.05 -14.10 8.62
N GLU A 13 -3.59 -15.28 8.91
CA GLU A 13 -4.86 -15.77 8.33
C GLU A 13 -6.05 -14.83 8.63
N ALA A 14 -6.13 -14.28 9.84
CA ALA A 14 -7.17 -13.31 10.21
C ALA A 14 -7.12 -12.03 9.35
N LEU A 15 -5.91 -11.60 8.95
CA LEU A 15 -5.72 -10.43 8.10
C LEU A 15 -6.07 -10.75 6.66
N HIS A 16 -5.69 -11.94 6.16
CA HIS A 16 -6.10 -12.44 4.86
C HIS A 16 -7.62 -12.54 4.73
N GLN A 17 -8.31 -13.08 5.75
CA GLN A 17 -9.77 -13.19 5.77
C GLN A 17 -10.45 -11.82 5.77
N SER A 18 -9.94 -10.87 6.54
CA SER A 18 -10.45 -9.48 6.53
C SER A 18 -10.23 -8.79 5.18
N LEU A 19 -9.07 -9.04 4.55
CA LEU A 19 -8.76 -8.52 3.21
C LEU A 19 -9.69 -9.12 2.16
N GLN A 20 -9.93 -10.43 2.20
CA GLN A 20 -10.89 -11.09 1.31
C GLN A 20 -12.29 -10.51 1.45
N GLN A 21 -12.74 -10.28 2.69
CA GLN A 21 -14.05 -9.67 2.93
C GLN A 21 -14.11 -8.25 2.36
N TYR A 22 -13.06 -7.44 2.55
CA TYR A 22 -12.98 -6.10 1.99
C TYR A 22 -12.99 -6.10 0.44
N LEU A 23 -12.30 -7.04 -0.20
CA LEU A 23 -12.30 -7.18 -1.66
C LEU A 23 -13.67 -7.63 -2.21
N ASP A 24 -14.40 -8.47 -1.48
CA ASP A 24 -15.76 -8.91 -1.85
C ASP A 24 -16.74 -7.72 -1.85
N GLU A 25 -16.59 -6.80 -0.89
CA GLU A 25 -17.40 -5.58 -0.78
C GLU A 25 -16.98 -4.48 -1.78
N HIS A 26 -15.73 -4.53 -2.26
CA HIS A 26 -15.15 -3.52 -3.16
C HIS A 26 -14.61 -4.15 -4.46
N PRO A 27 -15.48 -4.43 -5.46
CA PRO A 27 -15.11 -5.12 -6.71
C PRO A 27 -14.17 -4.33 -7.63
N THR A 28 -13.86 -3.07 -7.30
CA THR A 28 -12.88 -2.24 -8.01
C THR A 28 -11.48 -2.31 -7.41
N TRP A 29 -11.32 -3.01 -6.28
CA TRP A 29 -10.05 -3.19 -5.59
C TRP A 29 -9.50 -4.59 -5.86
N ASP A 30 -8.20 -4.66 -6.10
CA ASP A 30 -7.44 -5.90 -6.20
C ASP A 30 -6.50 -6.05 -5.00
N GLN A 31 -6.10 -7.28 -4.72
CA GLN A 31 -5.16 -7.60 -3.63
C GLN A 31 -3.88 -6.74 -3.71
N ASP A 32 -3.26 -6.65 -4.90
CA ASP A 32 -2.08 -5.82 -5.15
C ASP A 32 -2.30 -4.33 -4.83
N ARG A 33 -3.49 -3.80 -5.13
CA ARG A 33 -3.84 -2.40 -4.82
C ARG A 33 -3.95 -2.16 -3.33
N VAL A 34 -4.60 -3.07 -2.61
CA VAL A 34 -4.71 -2.98 -1.14
C VAL A 34 -3.32 -3.02 -0.51
N PHE A 35 -2.45 -3.93 -0.96
CA PHE A 35 -1.08 -4.02 -0.45
C PHE A 35 -0.25 -2.79 -0.79
N THR A 36 -0.34 -2.30 -2.02
CA THR A 36 0.38 -1.09 -2.45
C THR A 36 -0.07 0.11 -1.61
N ALA A 37 -1.37 0.30 -1.42
CA ALA A 37 -1.90 1.35 -0.56
C ALA A 37 -1.42 1.22 0.89
N ALA A 38 -1.50 0.02 1.48
CA ALA A 38 -1.06 -0.23 2.85
C ALA A 38 0.44 0.01 3.02
N LEU A 39 1.28 -0.44 2.08
CA LEU A 39 2.72 -0.24 2.09
C LEU A 39 3.08 1.23 1.92
N SER A 40 2.47 1.95 0.97
CA SER A 40 2.67 3.38 0.80
C SER A 40 2.26 4.18 2.04
N PHE A 41 1.13 3.81 2.66
CA PHE A 41 0.68 4.43 3.91
C PHE A 41 1.66 4.15 5.05
N PHE A 42 2.17 2.93 5.17
CA PHE A 42 3.17 2.57 6.16
C PHE A 42 4.50 3.31 5.92
N LEU A 43 4.96 3.42 4.67
CA LEU A 43 6.16 4.19 4.33
C LEU A 43 5.97 5.69 4.59
N LEU A 44 4.75 6.21 4.41
CA LEU A 44 4.38 7.60 4.69
C LEU A 44 4.36 7.89 6.20
N HIS A 45 3.86 6.97 7.02
CA HIS A 45 3.78 7.12 8.48
C HIS A 45 5.03 6.66 9.24
N GLY A 46 5.81 5.75 8.67
CA GLY A 46 6.93 5.08 9.34
C GLY A 46 8.27 5.80 9.22
N GLN A 47 8.38 6.83 8.37
CA GLN A 47 9.59 7.65 8.28
C GLN A 47 9.56 8.71 9.38
N SER A 48 10.20 8.37 10.51
CA SER A 48 10.42 9.28 11.65
C SER A 48 11.04 10.62 11.20
N PRO A 49 10.75 11.72 11.90
CA PRO A 49 11.08 13.09 11.49
C PRO A 49 12.57 13.46 11.48
N GLU A 50 13.49 12.53 11.77
CA GLU A 50 14.92 12.82 11.93
C GLU A 50 15.74 12.80 10.61
N GLY A 51 15.08 12.74 9.46
CA GLY A 51 15.78 12.75 8.16
C GLY A 51 14.85 12.63 6.96
N THR A 52 13.66 13.23 7.04
CA THR A 52 12.62 13.05 6.02
C THR A 52 13.00 13.82 4.75
N ASP A 53 13.44 13.08 3.75
CA ASP A 53 13.55 13.54 2.37
C ASP A 53 12.11 13.76 1.85
N LEU A 54 11.68 15.03 1.84
CA LEU A 54 10.30 15.44 1.57
C LEU A 54 9.81 14.93 0.20
N ASP A 55 10.74 14.78 -0.76
CA ASP A 55 10.47 14.22 -2.09
C ASP A 55 10.09 12.73 -2.01
N ARG A 56 10.78 11.92 -1.21
CA ARG A 56 10.43 10.49 -1.01
C ARG A 56 9.08 10.33 -0.32
N GLN A 57 8.76 11.22 0.61
CA GLN A 57 7.45 11.24 1.27
C GLN A 57 6.33 11.60 0.30
N ALA A 58 6.56 12.60 -0.56
CA ALA A 58 5.61 13.02 -1.59
C ALA A 58 5.37 11.91 -2.62
N ASP A 59 6.40 11.15 -3.03
CA ASP A 59 6.23 10.02 -3.94
C ASP A 59 5.45 8.85 -3.31
N CYS A 60 5.65 8.56 -2.02
CA CYS A 60 4.83 7.57 -1.31
C CYS A 60 3.36 8.00 -1.22
N ALA A 61 3.11 9.29 -0.96
CA ALA A 61 1.75 9.84 -0.95
C ALA A 61 1.10 9.74 -2.33
N LYS A 62 1.82 10.02 -3.42
CA LYS A 62 1.30 9.84 -4.80
C LYS A 62 0.85 8.40 -5.05
N VAL A 63 1.68 7.41 -4.71
CA VAL A 63 1.35 5.98 -4.91
C VAL A 63 0.14 5.57 -4.08
N TYR A 64 0.00 6.10 -2.85
CA TYR A 64 -1.18 5.87 -2.02
C TYR A 64 -2.46 6.45 -2.66
N LEU A 65 -2.41 7.70 -3.12
CA LEU A 65 -3.54 8.36 -3.79
C LEU A 65 -3.91 7.63 -5.10
N GLU A 66 -2.91 7.22 -5.87
CA GLU A 66 -3.12 6.48 -7.12
C GLU A 66 -3.72 5.08 -6.86
N SER A 67 -3.39 4.44 -5.74
CA SER A 67 -4.00 3.16 -5.35
C SER A 67 -5.46 3.29 -4.88
N LEU A 68 -5.83 4.45 -4.29
CA LEU A 68 -7.18 4.70 -3.78
C LEU A 68 -8.14 5.23 -4.87
N TRP A 69 -7.63 6.02 -5.83
CA TRP A 69 -8.45 6.71 -6.84
C TRP A 69 -8.13 6.37 -8.30
N GLY A 70 -7.05 5.67 -8.58
CA GLY A 70 -6.67 5.26 -9.93
C GLY A 70 -7.51 4.11 -10.47
#